data_AF-A0A1B6L0P0-F1
#
_entry.id   AF-A0A1B6L0P0-F1
#
_cell.length_a   1.000
_cell.length_b   1.000
_cell.length_c   1.000
_cell.angle_alpha   90.00
_cell.angle_beta   90.00
_cell.angle_gamma   90.00
#
_symmetry.space_group_name_H-M   'P 1'
#
loop_
_entity.id
_entity.type
_entity.pdbx_description
1 polymer ?
#
loop_
_entity_poly.entity_id
_entity_poly.type
_entity_poly.pdbx_seq_one_letter_code
_entity_poly.pdbx_strand_id
1 'polypeptide(L)'
;MGTYLASILATLAFLQMSLGQSQEANSTEVKSTEVNSTEVTTMEPLVAEGGGVPAMSGGANSSVEGSSCRVRMLNVTLQCANETGASQDDVDIAMRMEIPSSEAGKCMTKCLLKSRGMMSPEGNFAPNATVEFLTKAHGNESLRAEFQKLADYCYDKVMIQPIANMDTCQLAYDIAVCTEEYHRTLFLRNPAKSPPVNIITTP
;
A
#
# COMPACT_ATOMS: atom_id res chain seq x y z
N MET A 1 -8.16 -8.48 54.50
CA MET A 1 -8.22 -8.67 53.03
C MET A 1 -9.54 -9.34 52.64
N GLY A 2 -10.68 -8.67 52.81
CA GLY A 2 -12.00 -9.32 52.68
C GLY A 2 -13.10 -8.49 52.02
N THR A 3 -12.83 -7.25 51.61
CA THR A 3 -13.84 -6.34 51.07
C THR A 3 -13.69 -6.04 49.58
N TYR A 4 -12.53 -6.36 48.98
CA TYR A 4 -12.26 -6.07 47.56
C TYR A 4 -12.87 -7.08 46.57
N LEU A 5 -13.13 -8.33 46.99
CA LEU A 5 -13.73 -9.34 46.10
C LEU A 5 -15.21 -9.09 45.79
N ALA A 6 -15.95 -8.38 46.67
CA ALA A 6 -17.38 -8.16 46.49
C ALA A 6 -17.70 -7.13 45.40
N SER A 7 -16.79 -6.21 45.07
CA SER A 7 -17.02 -5.19 44.03
C SER A 7 -16.74 -5.67 42.61
N ILE A 8 -15.96 -6.74 42.42
CA ILE A 8 -15.62 -7.26 41.09
C ILE A 8 -16.74 -8.14 40.52
N LEU A 9 -17.54 -8.79 41.37
CA LEU A 9 -18.65 -9.65 40.90
C LEU A 9 -19.89 -8.85 40.47
N ALA A 10 -20.08 -7.62 40.93
CA ALA A 10 -21.26 -6.81 40.59
C ALA A 10 -21.20 -6.18 39.19
N THR A 11 -20.01 -5.98 38.61
CA THR A 11 -19.86 -5.40 37.26
C THR A 11 -19.97 -6.43 36.13
N LEU A 12 -19.69 -7.70 36.40
CA LEU A 12 -19.82 -8.79 35.42
C LEU A 12 -21.28 -9.17 35.12
N ALA A 13 -22.23 -8.87 36.00
CA ALA A 13 -23.64 -9.15 35.76
C ALA A 13 -24.31 -8.15 34.78
N PHE A 14 -23.77 -6.95 34.61
CA PHE A 14 -24.35 -5.92 33.73
C PHE A 14 -23.99 -6.10 32.24
N LEU A 15 -22.93 -6.83 31.90
CA LEU A 15 -22.52 -7.01 30.50
C LEU A 15 -23.26 -8.14 29.76
N GLN A 16 -23.99 -9.03 30.44
CA GLN A 16 -24.68 -10.15 29.78
C GLN A 16 -26.12 -9.86 29.30
N MET A 17 -26.67 -8.65 29.52
CA MET A 17 -28.06 -8.34 29.13
C MET A 17 -28.21 -7.68 27.73
N SER A 18 -27.15 -7.54 26.92
CA SER A 18 -27.24 -6.89 25.59
C SER A 18 -27.21 -7.83 24.38
N LEU A 19 -27.14 -9.15 24.56
CA LEU A 19 -27.11 -10.11 23.43
C LEU A 19 -28.24 -11.14 23.51
N GLY A 20 -29.40 -10.74 22.99
CA GLY A 20 -30.54 -11.58 22.67
C GLY A 20 -31.80 -10.71 22.57
N GLN A 21 -32.62 -10.70 21.54
CA GLN A 21 -32.82 -11.52 20.34
C GLN A 21 -33.51 -10.62 19.29
N SER A 22 -33.40 -10.93 18.00
CA SER A 22 -34.56 -11.21 17.12
C SER A 22 -34.13 -11.51 15.68
N GLN A 23 -34.52 -12.70 15.23
CA GLN A 23 -34.69 -13.08 13.82
C GLN A 23 -36.00 -12.48 13.30
N GLU A 24 -36.14 -12.24 12.00
CA GLU A 24 -37.16 -12.91 11.18
C GLU A 24 -36.94 -12.67 9.67
N ALA A 25 -37.39 -13.65 8.91
CA ALA A 25 -37.14 -13.88 7.49
C ALA A 25 -37.93 -12.94 6.57
N ASN A 26 -37.49 -12.81 5.32
CA ASN A 26 -38.44 -12.96 4.21
C ASN A 26 -37.76 -13.45 2.92
N SER A 27 -38.24 -14.60 2.45
CA SER A 27 -38.06 -15.12 1.10
C SER A 27 -38.91 -14.32 0.13
N THR A 28 -38.40 -14.01 -1.06
CA THR A 28 -39.26 -13.82 -2.23
C THR A 28 -38.61 -14.42 -3.46
N GLU A 29 -39.12 -15.61 -3.75
CA GLU A 29 -39.31 -16.26 -5.04
C GLU A 29 -39.28 -15.31 -6.25
N VAL A 30 -38.31 -15.52 -7.16
CA VAL A 30 -38.49 -15.14 -8.57
C VAL A 30 -38.19 -16.35 -9.45
N LYS A 31 -39.23 -16.62 -10.23
CA LYS A 31 -39.50 -17.73 -11.12
C LYS A 31 -38.60 -17.75 -12.36
N SER A 32 -38.18 -18.97 -12.70
CA SER A 32 -37.48 -19.37 -13.91
C SER A 32 -38.11 -18.80 -15.18
N THR A 33 -37.27 -18.35 -16.12
CA THR A 33 -37.59 -18.39 -17.55
C THR A 33 -36.42 -19.01 -18.29
N GLU A 34 -36.78 -20.06 -19.00
CA GLU A 34 -36.01 -21.01 -19.77
C GLU A 34 -35.81 -20.44 -21.18
N VAL A 35 -34.56 -20.30 -21.65
CA VAL A 35 -34.26 -20.37 -23.09
C VAL A 35 -32.96 -21.14 -23.28
N ASN A 36 -33.06 -22.04 -24.24
CA ASN A 36 -32.28 -23.23 -24.54
C ASN A 36 -30.91 -22.93 -25.19
N SER A 37 -29.95 -23.81 -24.87
CA SER A 37 -28.80 -24.36 -25.63
C SER A 37 -28.48 -23.76 -27.01
N THR A 38 -27.23 -23.57 -27.41
CA THR A 38 -26.22 -24.58 -27.80
C THR A 38 -24.97 -23.74 -28.19
N GLU A 39 -23.74 -24.01 -27.76
CA GLU A 39 -22.80 -24.86 -28.49
C GLU A 39 -21.58 -25.21 -27.62
N VAL A 40 -21.30 -26.50 -27.58
CA VAL A 40 -20.18 -27.16 -26.90
C VAL A 40 -18.97 -27.12 -27.82
N THR A 41 -17.81 -26.68 -27.32
CA THR A 41 -16.52 -27.18 -27.82
C THR A 41 -15.53 -27.28 -26.66
N THR A 42 -15.41 -28.52 -26.17
CA THR A 42 -14.26 -29.23 -25.59
C THR A 42 -13.13 -28.47 -24.88
N MET A 43 -12.95 -28.87 -23.62
CA MET A 43 -11.85 -28.60 -22.71
C MET A 43 -10.52 -29.21 -23.15
N GLU A 44 -9.41 -28.56 -22.78
CA GLU A 44 -8.16 -29.24 -22.42
C GLU A 44 -7.50 -28.50 -21.22
N PRO A 45 -7.03 -29.20 -20.17
CA PRO A 45 -6.50 -28.58 -18.96
C PRO A 45 -4.96 -28.58 -18.95
N LEU A 46 -4.34 -27.45 -18.60
CA LEU A 46 -2.92 -27.40 -18.25
C LEU A 46 -2.73 -26.90 -16.81
N VAL A 47 -2.60 -27.90 -15.94
CA VAL A 47 -1.62 -28.07 -14.85
C VAL A 47 -1.03 -26.80 -14.23
N ALA A 48 -1.27 -26.69 -12.93
CA ALA A 48 -0.55 -25.82 -12.00
C ALA A 48 0.91 -26.26 -11.84
N GLU A 49 1.84 -25.32 -11.99
CA GLU A 49 3.16 -25.40 -11.37
C GLU A 49 3.46 -24.09 -10.63
N GLY A 50 3.80 -24.24 -9.35
CA GLY A 50 4.37 -23.17 -8.54
C GLY A 50 5.77 -22.82 -9.04
N GLY A 51 6.12 -21.54 -9.02
CA GLY A 51 7.43 -21.07 -9.41
C GLY A 51 7.70 -19.70 -8.77
N GLY A 52 8.76 -19.64 -7.96
CA GLY A 52 9.16 -18.48 -7.20
C GLY A 52 9.48 -17.25 -8.03
N VAL A 53 9.37 -16.09 -7.37
CA VAL A 53 9.84 -14.79 -7.85
C VAL A 53 11.31 -14.92 -8.30
N PRO A 54 11.67 -14.57 -9.55
CA PRO A 54 13.04 -14.68 -9.99
C PRO A 54 13.89 -13.56 -9.38
N ALA A 55 14.95 -13.97 -8.68
CA ALA A 55 16.06 -13.10 -8.33
C ALA A 55 16.78 -12.65 -9.61
N MET A 56 16.74 -11.35 -9.92
CA MET A 56 17.49 -10.77 -11.03
C MET A 56 18.92 -10.49 -10.57
N SER A 57 19.84 -11.35 -11.00
CA SER A 57 21.28 -11.13 -10.94
C SER A 57 21.84 -10.95 -12.35
N GLY A 58 22.76 -9.99 -12.51
CA GLY A 58 23.80 -10.02 -13.54
C GLY A 58 23.68 -9.07 -14.74
N GLY A 59 24.77 -8.33 -14.99
CA GLY A 59 25.35 -8.21 -16.33
C GLY A 59 25.21 -6.86 -17.04
N ALA A 60 26.31 -6.12 -17.12
CA ALA A 60 26.47 -4.92 -17.94
C ALA A 60 26.60 -5.25 -19.44
N ASN A 61 25.87 -4.53 -20.33
CA ASN A 61 26.42 -3.90 -21.54
C ASN A 61 25.39 -3.00 -22.27
N SER A 62 25.76 -1.73 -22.45
CA SER A 62 25.44 -0.79 -23.55
C SER A 62 23.99 -0.55 -24.03
N SER A 63 23.54 0.70 -23.84
CA SER A 63 22.97 1.57 -24.89
C SER A 63 21.51 1.38 -25.34
N VAL A 64 20.65 0.76 -24.52
CA VAL A 64 19.17 0.85 -24.60
C VAL A 64 18.56 1.12 -23.21
N GLU A 65 19.28 1.82 -22.35
CA GLU A 65 18.97 1.83 -20.89
C GLU A 65 17.95 2.89 -20.45
N GLY A 66 17.54 3.81 -21.33
CA GLY A 66 16.56 4.86 -20.98
C GLY A 66 15.08 4.48 -21.21
N SER A 67 14.79 3.50 -22.06
CA SER A 67 13.41 3.17 -22.47
C SER A 67 12.74 2.14 -21.57
N SER A 68 13.49 1.27 -20.90
CA SER A 68 12.88 0.18 -20.11
C SER A 68 12.22 0.67 -18.82
N CYS A 69 12.84 1.62 -18.09
CA CYS A 69 12.29 2.16 -16.85
C CYS A 69 10.99 2.93 -17.08
N ARG A 70 10.94 3.75 -18.15
CA ARG A 70 9.74 4.52 -18.50
C ARG A 70 8.59 3.64 -18.96
N VAL A 71 8.87 2.63 -19.80
CA VAL A 71 7.84 1.67 -20.24
C VAL A 71 7.34 0.83 -19.07
N ARG A 72 8.23 0.37 -18.19
CA ARG A 72 7.85 -0.36 -16.98
C ARG A 72 6.98 0.49 -16.07
N MET A 73 7.35 1.75 -15.84
CA MET A 73 6.56 2.67 -15.03
C MET A 73 5.16 2.87 -15.64
N LEU A 74 5.06 3.11 -16.94
CA LEU A 74 3.77 3.26 -17.63
C LEU A 74 2.89 2.02 -17.49
N ASN A 75 3.44 0.83 -17.72
CA ASN A 75 2.67 -0.42 -17.63
C ASN A 75 2.10 -0.64 -16.23
N VAL A 76 2.90 -0.40 -15.19
CA VAL A 76 2.45 -0.54 -13.81
C VAL A 76 1.42 0.53 -13.47
N THR A 77 1.60 1.78 -13.91
CA THR A 77 0.62 2.85 -13.70
C THR A 77 -0.72 2.51 -14.35
N LEU A 78 -0.74 2.05 -15.60
CA LEU A 78 -1.97 1.67 -16.30
C LEU A 78 -2.64 0.44 -15.67
N GLN A 79 -1.86 -0.55 -15.23
CA GLN A 79 -2.38 -1.68 -14.48
C GLN A 79 -3.08 -1.21 -13.19
N CYS A 80 -2.40 -0.39 -12.39
CA CYS A 80 -2.96 0.15 -11.16
C CYS A 80 -4.21 0.99 -11.40
N ALA A 81 -4.22 1.80 -12.47
CA ALA A 81 -5.40 2.61 -12.82
C ALA A 81 -6.62 1.74 -13.15
N ASN A 82 -6.41 0.65 -13.88
CA ASN A 82 -7.47 -0.32 -14.21
C ASN A 82 -7.98 -1.04 -12.95
N GLU A 83 -7.10 -1.42 -12.02
CA GLU A 83 -7.49 -2.09 -10.77
C GLU A 83 -8.31 -1.19 -9.85
N THR A 84 -8.07 0.12 -9.87
CA THR A 84 -8.67 1.06 -8.91
C THR A 84 -9.75 1.95 -9.53
N GLY A 85 -9.97 1.87 -10.84
CA GLY A 85 -10.86 2.76 -11.57
C GLY A 85 -10.38 4.22 -11.59
N ALA A 86 -9.07 4.45 -11.49
CA ALA A 86 -8.51 5.80 -11.55
C ALA A 86 -8.67 6.39 -12.96
N SER A 87 -8.87 7.71 -13.01
CA SER A 87 -9.11 8.42 -14.26
C SER A 87 -7.82 8.59 -15.07
N GLN A 88 -7.94 8.96 -16.35
CA GLN A 88 -6.78 9.35 -17.15
C GLN A 88 -6.04 10.55 -16.54
N ASP A 89 -6.76 11.47 -15.89
CA ASP A 89 -6.14 12.61 -15.20
C ASP A 89 -5.24 12.14 -14.05
N ASP A 90 -5.67 11.14 -13.27
CA ASP A 90 -4.87 10.54 -12.20
C ASP A 90 -3.61 9.87 -12.77
N VAL A 91 -3.75 9.15 -13.89
CA VAL A 91 -2.63 8.54 -14.63
C VAL A 91 -1.64 9.61 -15.07
N ASP A 92 -2.12 10.70 -15.67
CA ASP A 92 -1.28 11.77 -16.17
C ASP A 92 -0.54 12.49 -15.04
N ILE A 93 -1.19 12.70 -13.89
CA ILE A 93 -0.57 13.19 -12.65
C ILE A 93 0.56 12.25 -12.22
N ALA A 94 0.28 10.95 -12.10
CA ALA A 94 1.27 9.96 -11.67
C ALA A 94 2.46 9.86 -12.65
N MET A 95 2.21 9.99 -13.96
CA MET A 95 3.27 9.98 -15.00
C MET A 95 4.15 11.24 -14.97
N ARG A 96 3.70 12.33 -14.35
CA ARG A 96 4.53 13.51 -14.02
C ARG A 96 5.28 13.37 -12.69
N MET A 97 5.24 12.20 -12.07
CA MET A 97 5.79 11.95 -10.73
C MET A 97 5.10 12.78 -9.63
N GLU A 98 3.87 13.21 -9.87
CA GLU A 98 3.02 13.88 -8.89
C GLU A 98 2.10 12.86 -8.21
N ILE A 99 1.52 13.22 -7.06
CA ILE A 99 0.66 12.33 -6.27
C ILE A 99 -0.81 12.68 -6.56
N PRO A 100 -1.58 11.79 -7.19
CA PRO A 100 -3.00 12.04 -7.44
C PRO A 100 -3.80 11.99 -6.12
N SER A 101 -4.67 12.98 -5.92
CA SER A 101 -5.41 13.20 -4.66
C SER A 101 -6.90 12.83 -4.72
N SER A 102 -7.40 12.42 -5.88
CA SER A 102 -8.74 11.82 -6.00
C SER A 102 -8.80 10.51 -5.21
N GLU A 103 -9.99 10.07 -4.79
CA GLU A 103 -10.11 8.79 -4.04
C GLU A 103 -9.58 7.59 -4.83
N ALA A 104 -9.91 7.50 -6.12
CA ALA A 104 -9.38 6.47 -7.00
C ALA A 104 -7.86 6.61 -7.23
N GLY A 105 -7.36 7.84 -7.33
CA GLY A 105 -5.92 8.15 -7.45
C GLY A 105 -5.11 7.79 -6.20
N LYS A 106 -5.66 7.99 -5.00
CA LYS A 106 -5.06 7.50 -3.75
C LYS A 106 -4.94 5.98 -3.75
N CYS A 107 -5.98 5.29 -4.19
CA CYS A 107 -5.93 3.83 -4.30
C CYS A 107 -4.94 3.37 -5.39
N MET A 108 -4.84 4.10 -6.51
CA MET A 108 -3.81 3.85 -7.51
C MET A 108 -2.40 4.02 -6.91
N THR A 109 -2.21 5.04 -6.07
CA THR A 109 -0.95 5.26 -5.32
C THR A 109 -0.63 4.08 -4.40
N LYS A 110 -1.63 3.50 -3.71
CA LYS A 110 -1.46 2.26 -2.94
C LYS A 110 -0.94 1.11 -3.80
N CYS A 111 -1.55 0.87 -4.96
CA CYS A 111 -1.09 -0.16 -5.88
C CYS A 111 0.36 0.09 -6.33
N LEU A 112 0.69 1.33 -6.69
CA LEU A 112 2.05 1.73 -7.08
C LEU A 112 3.06 1.48 -5.95
N LEU A 113 2.76 1.86 -4.71
CA LEU A 113 3.65 1.65 -3.57
C LEU A 113 3.86 0.16 -3.27
N LYS A 114 2.80 -0.66 -3.33
CA LYS A 114 2.92 -2.13 -3.21
C LYS A 114 3.78 -2.72 -4.31
N SER A 115 3.60 -2.30 -5.57
CA SER A 115 4.39 -2.78 -6.71
C SER A 115 5.90 -2.48 -6.58
N ARG A 116 6.24 -1.42 -5.83
CA ARG A 116 7.61 -0.98 -5.55
C ARG A 116 8.19 -1.57 -4.27
N GLY A 117 7.39 -2.32 -3.50
CA GLY A 117 7.77 -2.85 -2.19
C GLY A 117 7.80 -1.83 -1.07
N MET A 118 7.37 -0.58 -1.32
CA MET A 118 7.30 0.48 -0.29
C MET A 118 6.14 0.25 0.69
N MET A 119 5.20 -0.61 0.32
CA MET A 119 4.20 -1.16 1.23
C MET A 119 4.28 -2.69 1.23
N SER A 120 4.07 -3.30 2.40
CA SER A 120 3.97 -4.75 2.53
C SER A 120 2.70 -5.27 1.83
N PRO A 121 2.59 -6.60 1.56
CA PRO A 121 1.37 -7.20 1.03
C PRO A 121 0.13 -6.88 1.88
N GLU A 122 0.31 -6.83 3.21
CA GLU A 122 -0.70 -6.49 4.21
C GLU A 122 -1.01 -4.99 4.27
N GLY A 123 -0.33 -4.16 3.47
CA GLY A 123 -0.62 -2.74 3.34
C GLY A 123 0.05 -1.83 4.36
N ASN A 124 1.11 -2.29 5.03
CA ASN A 124 1.90 -1.48 5.95
C ASN A 124 3.00 -0.72 5.22
N PHE A 125 3.40 0.43 5.75
CA PHE A 125 4.62 1.07 5.28
C PHE A 125 5.83 0.17 5.54
N ALA A 126 6.67 -0.03 4.51
CA ALA A 126 7.86 -0.87 4.57
C ALA A 126 9.11 0.02 4.50
N PRO A 127 9.64 0.53 5.63
CA PRO A 127 10.72 1.51 5.64
C PRO A 127 12.01 0.97 5.00
N ASN A 128 12.43 -0.24 5.35
CA ASN A 128 13.67 -0.84 4.80
C ASN A 128 13.59 -1.02 3.28
N ALA A 129 12.47 -1.55 2.78
CA ALA A 129 12.25 -1.72 1.34
C ALA A 129 12.13 -0.37 0.62
N THR A 130 11.61 0.66 1.30
CA THR A 130 11.60 2.04 0.80
C THR A 130 13.01 2.59 0.62
N VAL A 131 13.90 2.38 1.60
CA VAL A 131 15.32 2.77 1.50
C VAL A 131 15.98 2.07 0.30
N GLU A 132 15.77 0.77 0.15
CA GLU A 132 16.31 0.00 -0.98
C GLU A 132 15.80 0.50 -2.32
N PHE A 133 14.48 0.73 -2.43
CA PHE A 133 13.86 1.24 -3.65
C PHE A 133 14.43 2.61 -4.03
N LEU A 134 14.49 3.56 -3.09
CA LEU A 134 14.98 4.92 -3.35
C LEU A 134 16.47 4.92 -3.70
N THR A 135 17.29 4.14 -2.97
CA THR A 135 18.73 4.03 -3.24
C THR A 135 18.96 3.49 -4.66
N LYS A 136 18.23 2.46 -5.06
CA LYS A 136 18.31 1.88 -6.40
C LYS A 136 17.78 2.83 -7.48
N ALA A 137 16.65 3.50 -7.23
CA ALA A 137 16.05 4.44 -8.18
C ALA A 137 16.97 5.63 -8.49
N HIS A 138 17.75 6.08 -7.49
CA HIS A 138 18.74 7.14 -7.66
C HIS A 138 20.10 6.65 -8.18
N GLY A 139 20.36 5.33 -8.16
CA GLY A 139 21.65 4.76 -8.56
C GLY A 139 22.84 5.29 -7.75
N ASN A 140 22.60 5.72 -6.50
CA ASN A 140 23.62 6.36 -5.67
C ASN A 140 23.53 5.89 -4.21
N GLU A 141 24.44 4.98 -3.85
CA GLU A 141 24.55 4.40 -2.50
C GLU A 141 24.88 5.43 -1.42
N SER A 142 25.51 6.55 -1.77
CA SER A 142 25.85 7.60 -0.80
C SER A 142 24.61 8.26 -0.19
N LEU A 143 23.45 8.14 -0.84
CA LEU A 143 22.17 8.68 -0.37
C LEU A 143 21.43 7.73 0.56
N ARG A 144 21.88 6.47 0.71
CA ARG A 144 21.18 5.46 1.51
C ARG A 144 20.93 5.92 2.95
N ALA A 145 21.90 6.58 3.58
CA ALA A 145 21.76 7.11 4.93
C ALA A 145 20.70 8.24 5.02
N GLU A 146 20.56 9.06 3.98
CA GLU A 146 19.51 10.09 3.93
C GLU A 146 18.14 9.48 3.66
N PHE A 147 18.07 8.44 2.84
CA PHE A 147 16.83 7.68 2.64
C PHE A 147 16.41 6.91 3.89
N GLN A 148 17.36 6.46 4.72
CA GLN A 148 17.04 5.88 6.02
C GLN A 148 16.36 6.93 6.92
N LYS A 149 16.92 8.14 7.03
CA LYS A 149 16.30 9.23 7.80
C LYS A 149 14.91 9.59 7.28
N LEU A 150 14.73 9.60 5.95
CA LEU A 150 13.42 9.78 5.32
C LEU A 150 12.43 8.70 5.77
N ALA A 151 12.85 7.43 5.65
CA ALA A 151 12.00 6.28 5.98
C ALA A 151 11.61 6.29 7.46
N ASP A 152 12.55 6.56 8.36
CA ASP A 152 12.29 6.65 9.80
C ASP A 152 11.33 7.80 10.10
N TYR A 153 11.57 8.99 9.54
CA TYR A 153 10.69 10.14 9.70
C TYR A 153 9.25 9.85 9.22
N CYS A 154 9.11 9.25 8.04
CA CYS A 154 7.79 8.93 7.51
C CYS A 154 7.12 7.80 8.28
N TYR A 155 7.87 6.79 8.73
CA TYR A 155 7.37 5.73 9.59
C TYR A 155 6.77 6.32 10.87
N ASP A 156 7.49 7.19 11.58
CA ASP A 156 6.99 7.84 12.79
C ASP A 156 5.73 8.69 12.51
N LYS A 157 5.67 9.38 11.36
CA LYS A 157 4.51 10.20 10.97
C LYS A 157 3.26 9.36 10.66
N VAL A 158 3.43 8.19 10.04
CA VAL A 158 2.30 7.36 9.57
C VAL A 158 1.93 6.19 10.49
N MET A 159 2.83 5.73 11.37
CA MET A 159 2.60 4.59 12.27
C MET A 159 2.02 4.95 13.64
N ILE A 160 1.81 6.24 13.92
CA ILE A 160 0.97 6.68 15.06
C ILE A 160 -0.52 6.32 14.82
N GLN A 161 -0.86 5.82 13.63
CA GLN A 161 -2.22 5.48 13.25
C GLN A 161 -2.67 4.12 13.84
N PRO A 162 -3.92 4.00 14.30
CA PRO A 162 -4.47 2.72 14.77
C PRO A 162 -4.43 1.65 13.67
N ILE A 163 -4.36 0.38 14.06
CA ILE A 163 -4.37 -0.80 13.15
C ILE A 163 -5.49 -0.71 12.09
N ALA A 164 -6.61 -0.08 12.43
CA ALA A 164 -7.74 0.16 11.53
C ALA A 164 -7.40 1.02 10.29
N ASN A 165 -6.27 1.74 10.28
CA ASN A 165 -5.84 2.60 9.17
C ASN A 165 -4.82 1.90 8.25
N MET A 166 -4.42 0.66 8.55
CA MET A 166 -3.56 -0.16 7.70
C MET A 166 -4.25 -0.52 6.38
N ASP A 167 -3.46 -0.66 5.32
CA ASP A 167 -3.93 -1.00 3.97
C ASP A 167 -4.98 -0.03 3.37
N THR A 168 -5.11 1.18 3.91
CA THR A 168 -6.02 2.17 3.34
C THR A 168 -5.38 2.93 2.18
N CYS A 169 -6.20 3.39 1.23
CA CYS A 169 -5.73 4.27 0.16
C CYS A 169 -5.20 5.60 0.72
N GLN A 170 -5.79 6.07 1.83
CA GLN A 170 -5.33 7.27 2.53
C GLN A 170 -3.93 7.08 3.12
N LEU A 171 -3.65 5.94 3.78
CA LEU A 171 -2.31 5.65 4.29
C LEU A 171 -1.26 5.66 3.17
N ALA A 172 -1.57 5.05 2.02
CA ALA A 172 -0.67 5.08 0.87
C ALA A 172 -0.40 6.50 0.35
N TYR A 173 -1.44 7.32 0.28
CA TYR A 173 -1.31 8.73 -0.06
C TYR A 173 -0.42 9.48 0.94
N ASP A 174 -0.62 9.26 2.25
CA ASP A 174 0.15 9.92 3.30
C ASP A 174 1.64 9.51 3.26
N ILE A 175 1.92 8.22 2.99
CA ILE A 175 3.29 7.71 2.76
C ILE A 175 3.93 8.42 1.57
N ALA A 176 3.21 8.50 0.43
CA ALA A 176 3.72 9.13 -0.78
C ALA A 176 4.01 10.61 -0.56
N VAL A 177 3.08 11.34 0.08
CA VAL A 177 3.24 12.77 0.39
C VAL A 177 4.43 12.98 1.32
N CYS A 178 4.55 12.19 2.39
CA CYS A 178 5.68 12.31 3.31
C CYS A 178 7.03 12.06 2.59
N THR A 179 7.07 11.04 1.74
CA THR A 179 8.28 10.70 0.97
C THR A 179 8.67 11.85 0.04
N GLU A 180 7.72 12.39 -0.73
CA GLU A 180 7.96 13.51 -1.65
C GLU A 180 8.37 14.79 -0.90
N GLU A 181 7.69 15.12 0.22
CA GLU A 181 8.03 16.26 1.06
C GLU A 181 9.48 16.19 1.55
N TYR A 182 9.89 15.05 2.12
CA TYR A 182 11.25 14.85 2.62
C TYR A 182 12.26 14.82 1.47
N HIS A 183 11.96 14.13 0.38
CA HIS A 183 12.81 14.03 -0.81
C HIS A 183 13.15 15.42 -1.36
N ARG A 184 12.15 16.31 -1.46
CA ARG A 184 12.38 17.71 -1.84
C ARG A 184 13.36 18.42 -0.92
N THR A 185 13.36 18.14 0.39
CA THR A 185 14.33 18.76 1.31
C THR A 185 15.77 18.30 1.03
N LEU A 186 15.97 17.06 0.60
CA LEU A 186 17.28 16.52 0.25
C LEU A 186 17.84 17.15 -1.04
N PHE A 187 17.02 17.29 -2.08
CA PHE A 187 17.50 17.66 -3.41
C PHE A 187 17.28 19.13 -3.81
N LEU A 188 16.31 19.83 -3.20
CA LEU A 188 16.03 21.24 -3.53
C LEU A 188 16.80 22.23 -2.63
N ARG A 189 17.86 21.79 -1.92
CA ARG A 189 18.77 22.61 -1.09
C ARG A 189 18.05 23.74 -0.33
N ASN A 190 17.13 23.39 0.56
CA ASN A 190 16.76 24.30 1.63
C ASN A 190 16.88 23.60 3.00
N PRO A 191 18.10 23.56 3.57
CA PRO A 191 18.36 22.88 4.85
C PRO A 191 17.61 23.53 6.03
N ALA A 192 17.02 24.72 5.84
CA ALA A 192 16.17 25.34 6.85
C ALA A 192 14.75 24.73 6.92
N LYS A 193 14.37 23.86 5.97
CA LYS A 193 13.07 23.17 5.93
C LYS A 193 13.15 21.66 6.11
N SER A 194 14.35 21.09 6.17
CA SER A 194 14.52 19.68 6.56
C SER A 194 13.87 19.47 7.93
N PRO A 195 12.96 18.49 8.09
CA PRO A 195 12.41 18.18 9.39
C PRO A 195 13.56 17.90 10.37
N PRO A 196 13.47 18.34 11.64
CA PRO A 196 14.45 17.96 12.63
C PRO A 196 14.49 16.43 12.67
N VAL A 197 15.64 15.86 12.29
CA VAL A 197 15.96 14.45 12.52
C VAL A 197 16.12 14.34 14.03
N ASN A 198 15.00 14.15 14.74
CA ASN A 198 15.08 13.88 16.15
C ASN A 198 15.85 12.57 16.27
N ILE A 199 17.04 12.72 16.81
CA ILE A 199 17.97 11.70 17.21
C ILE A 199 17.19 10.88 18.24
N ILE A 200 16.50 9.83 17.79
CA ILE A 200 16.05 8.78 18.69
C ILE A 200 17.34 8.15 19.18
N THR A 201 17.77 8.65 20.33
CA THR A 201 18.86 8.15 21.15
C THR A 201 18.80 6.63 21.19
N THR A 202 19.79 6.01 20.54
CA THR A 202 20.22 4.65 20.84
C THR A 202 20.41 4.52 22.36
N PRO A 203 19.96 3.41 22.99
CA PRO A 203 20.31 3.12 24.37
C PRO A 203 21.83 2.97 24.55
#